data_AF-A0A095C4T0-F1
#
_entry.id   AF-A0A095C4T0-F1
#
_cell.length_a   1.000
_cell.length_b   1.000
_cell.length_c   1.000
_cell.angle_alpha   90.00
_cell.angle_beta   90.00
_cell.angle_gamma   90.00
#
_symmetry.space_group_name_H-M   'P 1'
#
loop_
_entity.id
_entity.type
_entity.pdbx_description
1 polymer ?
#
loop_
_entity_poly.entity_id
_entity_poly.type
_entity_poly.pdbx_seq_one_letter_code
_entity_poly.pdbx_strand_id
1 'polypeptide(L)'
;MSFYYTDRESIFKLARKIAHNSLRNYHSIGSNNTDSIIYSVIMPTLNCCGLLNGSDFDDSPNFQRKVLFNEQNFDLKYPIPCCKMDAKFVVLDPTCPGEFNIKNSNIHEGCWVKLRQIIGFYGGMIVICGLVVILFQKMSVNHLRLEFNGIDTNDTIINMPRTSLVYYPPTPKKK
;
A
#
# COMPACT_ATOMS: atom_id res chain seq x y z
N MET A 1 -8.03 -22.14 14.96
CA MET A 1 -8.27 -21.04 13.99
C MET A 1 -9.34 -20.11 14.54
N SER A 2 -9.03 -18.89 15.03
CA SER A 2 -10.07 -17.83 15.17
C SER A 2 -9.60 -16.42 15.55
N PHE A 3 -8.32 -16.14 15.81
CA PHE A 3 -7.94 -14.80 16.30
C PHE A 3 -8.02 -13.67 15.25
N TYR A 4 -8.19 -13.98 13.96
CA TYR A 4 -8.22 -12.99 12.88
C TYR A 4 -9.60 -12.44 12.51
N TYR A 5 -10.68 -12.95 13.13
CA TYR A 5 -12.05 -12.59 12.75
C TYR A 5 -12.62 -11.42 13.57
N THR A 6 -12.10 -11.14 14.78
CA THR A 6 -12.77 -10.26 15.73
C THR A 6 -12.72 -8.77 15.41
N ASP A 7 -11.74 -8.28 14.64
CA ASP A 7 -11.60 -6.82 14.37
C ASP A 7 -11.58 -6.43 12.89
N ARG A 8 -12.01 -7.35 12.00
CA ARG A 8 -12.02 -7.10 10.55
C ARG A 8 -12.90 -5.90 10.18
N GLU A 9 -14.00 -5.71 10.90
CA GLU A 9 -14.91 -4.57 10.67
C GLU A 9 -14.27 -3.22 10.98
N SER A 10 -13.49 -3.11 12.06
CA SER A 10 -12.79 -1.86 12.41
C SER A 10 -11.75 -1.50 11.37
N ILE A 11 -10.98 -2.49 10.89
CA ILE A 11 -10.02 -2.29 9.80
C ILE A 11 -10.72 -1.82 8.53
N PHE A 12 -11.84 -2.45 8.16
CA PHE A 12 -12.62 -1.99 7.00
C PHE A 12 -13.20 -0.58 7.22
N LYS A 13 -13.65 -0.24 8.42
CA LYS A 13 -14.17 1.10 8.73
C LYS A 13 -13.06 2.15 8.61
N LEU A 14 -11.87 1.85 9.12
CA LEU A 14 -10.69 2.71 8.99
C LEU A 14 -10.28 2.86 7.53
N ALA A 15 -10.15 1.76 6.80
CA ALA A 15 -9.80 1.77 5.38
C ALA A 15 -10.82 2.59 4.56
N ARG A 16 -12.12 2.47 4.87
CA ARG A 16 -13.16 3.28 4.23
C ARG A 16 -12.98 4.76 4.52
N LYS A 17 -12.66 5.11 5.76
CA LYS A 17 -12.41 6.51 6.18
C LYS A 17 -11.20 7.10 5.46
N ILE A 18 -10.11 6.33 5.34
CA ILE A 18 -8.90 6.73 4.62
C ILE A 18 -9.22 6.92 3.13
N ALA A 19 -9.90 5.95 2.51
CA ALA A 19 -10.30 6.05 1.11
C ALA A 19 -11.19 7.26 0.86
N HIS A 20 -12.18 7.52 1.72
CA HIS A 20 -13.05 8.70 1.62
C HIS A 20 -12.26 10.01 1.75
N ASN A 21 -11.35 10.11 2.74
CA ASN A 21 -10.53 11.30 2.93
C ASN A 21 -9.61 11.56 1.73
N SER A 22 -9.01 10.49 1.21
CA SER A 22 -8.15 10.54 0.04
C SER A 22 -8.92 10.96 -1.23
N LEU A 23 -10.18 10.52 -1.38
CA LEU A 23 -11.06 10.97 -2.47
C LEU A 23 -11.36 12.47 -2.41
N ARG A 24 -11.62 13.00 -1.21
CA ARG A 24 -11.88 14.43 -0.99
C ARG A 24 -10.64 15.29 -1.24
N ASN A 25 -9.45 14.72 -1.09
CA ASN A 25 -8.17 15.37 -1.37
C ASN A 25 -7.63 15.09 -2.77
N TYR A 26 -8.34 14.27 -3.56
CA TYR A 26 -7.99 14.03 -4.95
C TYR A 26 -8.09 15.34 -5.72
N HIS A 27 -7.00 15.69 -6.42
CA HIS A 27 -6.91 16.91 -7.19
C HIS A 27 -7.00 16.61 -8.69
N SER A 28 -6.03 15.86 -9.21
CA SER A 28 -5.98 15.49 -10.64
C SER A 28 -5.03 14.31 -10.86
N ILE A 29 -5.14 13.67 -12.04
CA ILE A 29 -4.32 12.49 -12.40
C ILE A 29 -2.81 12.81 -12.46
N GLY A 30 -2.45 14.06 -12.75
CA GLY A 30 -1.06 14.54 -12.81
C GLY A 30 -0.56 15.21 -11.53
N SER A 31 -1.35 15.22 -10.46
CA SER A 31 -0.93 15.82 -9.19
C SER A 31 0.12 14.95 -8.48
N ASN A 32 1.13 15.60 -7.90
CA ASN A 32 2.17 14.93 -7.10
C ASN A 32 1.69 14.57 -5.67
N ASN A 33 0.39 14.72 -5.39
CA ASN A 33 -0.17 14.39 -4.09
C ASN A 33 -0.42 12.89 -4.00
N THR A 34 0.03 12.26 -2.90
CA THR A 34 -0.13 10.83 -2.66
C THR A 34 -1.60 10.37 -2.81
N ASP A 35 -2.54 11.17 -2.31
CA ASP A 35 -3.98 10.91 -2.44
C ASP A 35 -4.44 10.82 -3.91
N SER A 36 -3.91 11.69 -4.76
CA SER A 36 -4.24 11.72 -6.18
C SER A 36 -3.62 10.54 -6.93
N ILE A 37 -2.37 10.20 -6.60
CA ILE A 37 -1.66 9.06 -7.20
C ILE A 37 -2.37 7.74 -6.89
N ILE A 38 -2.75 7.54 -5.61
CA ILE A 38 -3.43 6.31 -5.18
C ILE A 38 -4.71 6.08 -5.99
N TYR A 39 -5.57 7.11 -6.08
CA TYR A 39 -6.83 7.00 -6.80
C TYR A 39 -6.66 6.89 -8.32
N SER A 40 -5.63 7.55 -8.86
CA SER A 40 -5.29 7.45 -10.29
C SER A 40 -4.90 6.04 -10.72
N VAL A 41 -4.36 5.23 -9.80
CA VAL A 41 -4.04 3.82 -10.05
C VAL A 41 -5.22 2.91 -9.73
N ILE A 42 -5.89 3.12 -8.59
CA ILE A 42 -6.96 2.23 -8.12
C ILE A 42 -8.16 2.22 -9.07
N MET A 43 -8.62 3.37 -9.54
CA MET A 43 -9.80 3.47 -10.40
C MET A 43 -9.69 2.64 -11.69
N PRO A 44 -8.64 2.79 -12.53
CA PRO A 44 -8.50 2.00 -13.74
C PRO A 44 -8.19 0.53 -13.44
N THR A 45 -7.37 0.25 -12.42
CA THR A 45 -6.99 -1.14 -12.07
C THR A 45 -8.20 -1.96 -11.62
N LEU A 46 -9.11 -1.35 -10.86
CA LEU A 46 -10.30 -2.01 -10.31
C LEU A 46 -11.55 -1.81 -11.16
N ASN A 47 -11.45 -1.10 -12.29
CA ASN A 47 -12.57 -0.71 -13.14
C ASN A 47 -13.71 -0.08 -12.34
N CYS A 48 -13.39 0.92 -11.54
CA CYS A 48 -14.32 1.61 -10.65
C CYS A 48 -14.09 3.12 -10.68
N CYS A 49 -15.06 3.89 -10.19
CA CYS A 49 -14.99 5.33 -10.07
C CYS A 49 -15.55 5.78 -8.73
N GLY A 50 -14.78 6.60 -8.02
CA GLY A 50 -15.15 7.09 -6.69
C GLY A 50 -15.16 5.99 -5.63
N LEU A 51 -15.73 6.29 -4.46
CA LEU A 51 -15.81 5.34 -3.36
C LEU A 51 -17.04 4.44 -3.51
N LEU A 52 -18.20 5.04 -3.75
CA LEU A 52 -19.49 4.42 -4.02
C LEU A 52 -19.89 4.53 -5.49
N ASN A 53 -19.59 5.66 -6.12
CA ASN A 53 -19.78 5.92 -7.56
C ASN A 53 -19.12 7.26 -7.95
N GLY A 54 -19.23 7.65 -9.22
CA GLY A 54 -18.68 8.90 -9.73
C GLY A 54 -19.24 10.16 -9.07
N SER A 55 -20.48 10.14 -8.56
CA SER A 55 -21.08 11.30 -7.90
C SER A 55 -20.38 11.71 -6.60
N ASP A 56 -19.52 10.85 -6.03
CA ASP A 56 -18.66 11.25 -4.92
C ASP A 56 -17.74 12.43 -5.28
N PHE A 57 -17.46 12.66 -6.57
CA PHE A 57 -16.70 13.81 -7.06
C PHE A 57 -17.54 15.08 -7.25
N ASP A 58 -18.87 15.00 -7.22
CA ASP A 58 -19.72 16.18 -7.24
C ASP A 58 -19.49 17.01 -5.96
N ASP A 59 -19.30 16.33 -4.83
CA ASP A 59 -19.03 16.94 -3.51
C ASP A 59 -17.53 17.03 -3.17
N SER A 60 -16.61 16.75 -4.10
CA SER A 60 -15.17 16.81 -3.82
C SER A 60 -14.63 18.24 -3.96
N PRO A 61 -14.16 18.86 -2.86
CA PRO A 61 -13.79 20.29 -2.86
C PRO A 61 -12.48 20.57 -3.60
N ASN A 62 -11.57 19.60 -3.65
CA ASN A 62 -10.24 19.78 -4.21
C ASN A 62 -10.11 19.24 -5.64
N PHE A 63 -11.17 18.65 -6.18
CA PHE A 63 -11.13 18.07 -7.52
C PHE A 63 -11.02 19.16 -8.59
N GLN A 64 -9.94 19.09 -9.37
CA GLN A 64 -9.72 19.98 -10.49
C GLN A 64 -10.61 19.56 -11.67
N ARG A 65 -11.72 20.29 -11.84
CA ARG A 65 -12.66 20.06 -12.94
C ARG A 65 -12.10 20.52 -14.29
N LYS A 66 -11.42 21.66 -14.32
CA LYS A 66 -10.86 22.20 -15.57
C LYS A 66 -9.47 21.68 -15.83
N VAL A 67 -9.30 20.90 -16.89
CA VAL A 67 -8.00 20.36 -17.30
C VAL A 67 -7.77 20.55 -18.79
N LEU A 68 -6.50 20.68 -19.15
CA LEU A 68 -6.05 20.60 -20.52
C LEU A 68 -5.67 19.14 -20.81
N PHE A 69 -6.44 18.47 -21.66
CA PHE A 69 -6.22 17.09 -22.05
C PHE A 69 -6.28 17.00 -23.58
N ASN A 70 -5.26 16.40 -24.20
CA ASN A 70 -5.11 16.37 -25.66
C ASN A 70 -5.29 17.74 -26.33
N GLU A 71 -4.63 18.78 -25.79
CA GLU A 71 -4.67 20.16 -26.30
C GLU A 71 -6.06 20.83 -26.29
N GLN A 72 -7.05 20.19 -25.65
CA GLN A 72 -8.39 20.72 -25.47
C GLN A 72 -8.69 20.98 -23.99
N ASN A 73 -9.43 22.05 -23.72
CA ASN A 73 -9.90 22.38 -22.38
C ASN A 73 -11.22 21.64 -22.11
N PHE A 74 -11.21 20.72 -21.16
CA PHE A 74 -12.40 20.02 -20.71
C PHE A 74 -12.84 20.53 -19.34
N ASP A 75 -14.16 20.66 -19.15
CA ASP A 75 -14.76 20.80 -17.82
C ASP A 75 -15.24 19.42 -17.36
N LEU A 76 -14.39 18.76 -16.58
CA LEU A 76 -14.58 17.40 -16.13
C LEU A 76 -15.68 17.33 -15.07
N LYS A 77 -16.71 16.54 -15.36
CA LYS A 77 -17.67 16.10 -14.34
C LYS A 77 -17.04 15.12 -13.35
N TYR A 78 -16.27 14.16 -13.88
CA TYR A 78 -15.59 13.12 -13.09
C TYR A 78 -14.10 13.03 -13.49
N PRO A 79 -13.25 12.44 -12.64
CA PRO A 79 -11.83 12.27 -12.96
C PRO A 79 -11.57 11.44 -14.22
N ILE A 80 -10.51 11.78 -14.97
CA ILE A 80 -10.06 11.00 -16.14
C ILE A 80 -9.85 9.51 -15.82
N PRO A 81 -9.27 9.11 -14.67
CA PRO A 81 -9.14 7.69 -14.31
C PRO A 81 -10.46 6.90 -14.18
N CYS A 82 -11.62 7.58 -14.18
CA CYS A 82 -12.93 6.91 -14.25
C CYS A 82 -13.30 6.42 -15.65
N CYS A 83 -12.61 6.92 -16.69
CA CYS A 83 -12.69 6.37 -18.04
C CYS A 83 -12.11 4.95 -18.07
N LYS A 84 -12.61 4.11 -18.97
CA LYS A 84 -12.02 2.79 -19.19
C LYS A 84 -10.65 2.95 -19.85
N MET A 85 -9.65 2.33 -19.22
CA MET A 85 -8.27 2.38 -19.67
C MET A 85 -7.73 0.97 -19.94
N ASP A 86 -6.73 0.89 -20.80
CA ASP A 86 -5.97 -0.33 -21.01
C ASP A 86 -4.91 -0.55 -19.91
N ALA A 87 -4.16 -1.64 -20.01
CA ALA A 87 -3.06 -1.95 -19.08
C ALA A 87 -1.89 -0.94 -19.11
N LYS A 88 -1.87 -0.03 -20.09
CA LYS A 88 -0.88 1.05 -20.22
C LYS A 88 -1.42 2.39 -19.72
N PHE A 89 -2.58 2.40 -19.06
CA PHE A 89 -3.28 3.60 -18.58
C PHE A 89 -3.67 4.57 -19.70
N VAL A 90 -3.90 4.03 -20.91
CA VAL A 90 -4.40 4.80 -22.06
C VAL A 90 -5.90 4.65 -22.13
N VAL A 91 -6.62 5.77 -22.28
CA VAL A 91 -8.08 5.77 -22.42
C VAL A 91 -8.47 5.01 -23.70
N LEU A 92 -9.37 4.04 -23.56
CA LEU A 92 -9.81 3.18 -24.67
C LEU A 92 -10.76 3.90 -25.63
N ASP A 93 -11.58 4.81 -25.12
CA ASP A 93 -12.60 5.50 -25.88
C ASP A 93 -12.32 7.01 -25.93
N PRO A 94 -12.11 7.60 -27.13
CA PRO A 94 -11.76 9.01 -27.27
C PRO A 94 -12.86 9.99 -26.86
N THR A 95 -14.11 9.51 -26.68
CA THR A 95 -15.21 10.35 -26.17
C THR A 95 -15.06 10.68 -24.68
N CYS A 96 -14.30 9.87 -23.94
CA CYS A 96 -13.99 10.13 -22.53
C CYS A 96 -12.66 10.90 -22.46
N PRO A 97 -12.58 12.03 -21.74
CA PRO A 97 -13.47 12.46 -20.65
C PRO A 97 -14.51 13.53 -21.03
N GLY A 98 -14.75 13.78 -22.32
CA GLY A 98 -15.75 14.76 -22.76
C GLY A 98 -17.19 14.36 -22.41
N GLU A 99 -17.50 13.07 -22.53
CA GLU A 99 -18.77 12.49 -22.08
C GLU A 99 -18.53 11.19 -21.29
N PHE A 100 -19.27 11.01 -20.20
CA PHE A 100 -19.22 9.82 -19.37
C PHE A 100 -20.50 9.00 -19.53
N ASN A 101 -20.36 7.76 -20.00
CA ASN A 101 -21.46 6.81 -20.17
C ASN A 101 -21.06 5.40 -19.70
N ILE A 102 -22.03 4.50 -19.58
CA ILE A 102 -21.81 3.10 -19.13
C ILE A 102 -20.86 2.29 -20.04
N LYS A 103 -20.70 2.70 -21.30
CA LYS A 103 -19.87 1.99 -22.28
C LYS A 103 -18.41 2.41 -22.17
N ASN A 104 -18.13 3.70 -22.01
CA ASN A 104 -16.80 4.30 -22.03
C ASN A 104 -16.18 4.52 -20.63
N SER A 105 -16.98 4.43 -19.56
CA SER A 105 -16.55 4.76 -18.20
C SER A 105 -17.13 3.81 -17.15
N ASN A 106 -16.54 3.82 -15.95
CA ASN A 106 -16.97 3.00 -14.81
C ASN A 106 -17.65 3.85 -13.72
N ILE A 107 -18.32 4.95 -14.09
CA ILE A 107 -18.92 5.93 -13.15
C ILE A 107 -19.99 5.34 -12.23
N HIS A 108 -20.60 4.21 -12.59
CA HIS A 108 -21.65 3.57 -11.78
C HIS A 108 -21.11 2.52 -10.80
N GLU A 109 -19.81 2.21 -10.87
CA GLU A 109 -19.18 1.17 -10.08
C GLU A 109 -18.28 1.79 -8.99
N GLY A 110 -18.65 1.63 -7.73
CA GLY A 110 -17.85 2.15 -6.61
C GLY A 110 -16.62 1.31 -6.29
N CYS A 111 -15.48 1.96 -6.03
CA CYS A 111 -14.25 1.26 -5.70
C CYS A 111 -14.30 0.50 -4.37
N TRP A 112 -15.15 0.91 -3.42
CA TRP A 112 -15.20 0.32 -2.08
C TRP A 112 -15.55 -1.18 -2.10
N VAL A 113 -16.48 -1.59 -2.96
CA VAL A 113 -16.92 -3.00 -3.04
C VAL A 113 -15.77 -3.90 -3.51
N LYS A 114 -15.06 -3.47 -4.56
CA LYS A 114 -13.89 -4.17 -5.11
C LYS A 114 -12.73 -4.15 -4.12
N LEU A 115 -12.46 -2.99 -3.52
CA LEU A 115 -11.37 -2.81 -2.56
C LEU A 115 -11.57 -3.69 -1.31
N ARG A 116 -12.81 -3.81 -0.81
CA ARG A 116 -13.13 -4.68 0.33
C ARG A 116 -12.81 -6.15 0.02
N GLN A 117 -13.12 -6.63 -1.18
CA GLN A 117 -12.82 -8.00 -1.60
C GLN A 117 -11.30 -8.24 -1.64
N ILE A 118 -10.54 -7.28 -2.18
CA ILE A 118 -9.07 -7.35 -2.27
C ILE A 118 -8.43 -7.32 -0.89
N ILE A 119 -8.78 -6.33 -0.05
CA ILE A 119 -8.28 -6.24 1.33
C ILE A 119 -8.62 -7.53 2.08
N GLY A 120 -9.82 -8.08 1.85
CA GLY A 120 -10.24 -9.32 2.46
C GLY A 120 -9.37 -10.51 2.07
N PHE A 121 -9.08 -10.66 0.78
CA PHE A 121 -8.30 -11.78 0.24
C PHE A 121 -6.81 -11.67 0.58
N TYR A 122 -6.18 -10.54 0.23
CA TYR A 122 -4.75 -10.31 0.45
C TYR A 122 -4.42 -10.12 1.93
N GLY A 123 -5.32 -9.50 2.70
CA GLY A 123 -5.11 -9.32 4.14
C GLY A 123 -4.93 -10.66 4.87
N GLY A 124 -5.70 -11.69 4.50
CA GLY A 124 -5.50 -13.03 5.06
C GLY A 124 -4.16 -13.65 4.65
N MET A 125 -3.77 -13.51 3.38
CA MET A 125 -2.53 -14.07 2.85
C MET A 125 -1.27 -13.43 3.47
N ILE A 126 -1.23 -12.10 3.57
CA ILE A 126 -0.10 -11.35 4.15
C ILE A 126 0.18 -11.81 5.58
N VAL A 127 -0.89 -12.04 6.33
CA VAL A 127 -0.81 -12.45 7.73
C VAL A 127 -0.23 -13.85 7.86
N ILE A 128 -0.72 -14.79 7.06
CA ILE A 128 -0.22 -16.15 7.04
C ILE A 128 1.27 -16.15 6.67
N CYS A 129 1.64 -15.42 5.61
CA CYS A 129 3.04 -15.26 5.21
C CYS A 129 3.88 -14.62 6.33
N GLY A 130 3.37 -13.59 7.00
CA GLY A 130 4.04 -12.93 8.12
C GLY A 130 4.28 -13.87 9.29
N LEU A 131 3.28 -14.67 9.66
CA LEU A 131 3.42 -15.68 10.72
C LEU A 131 4.47 -16.73 10.36
N VAL A 132 4.50 -17.19 9.11
CA VAL A 132 5.50 -18.16 8.62
C VAL A 132 6.90 -17.57 8.74
N VAL A 133 7.12 -16.32 8.31
CA VAL A 133 8.43 -15.64 8.42
C VAL A 133 8.86 -15.50 9.88
N ILE A 134 7.94 -15.11 10.78
CA ILE A 134 8.24 -14.97 12.21
C ILE A 134 8.63 -16.32 12.82
N LEU A 135 7.95 -17.42 12.45
CA LEU A 135 8.27 -18.76 12.93
C LEU A 135 9.65 -19.21 12.44
N PHE A 136 9.98 -18.97 11.17
CA PHE A 136 11.32 -19.27 10.64
C PHE A 136 12.42 -18.49 11.37
N GLN A 137 12.22 -17.19 11.59
CA GLN A 137 13.18 -16.37 12.35
C GLN A 137 13.41 -16.92 13.77
N LYS A 138 12.34 -17.31 14.47
CA LYS A 138 12.47 -17.91 15.80
C LYS A 138 13.20 -19.25 15.78
N MET A 139 12.97 -20.10 14.78
CA MET A 139 13.70 -21.38 14.65
C MET A 139 15.19 -21.15 14.41
N SER A 140 15.57 -20.22 13.52
CA SER A 140 16.98 -19.88 13.28
C SER A 140 17.67 -19.31 14.53
N VAL A 141 16.98 -18.43 15.27
CA VAL A 141 17.51 -17.88 16.53
C VAL A 141 17.64 -18.96 17.62
N ASN A 142 16.67 -19.88 17.71
CA ASN A 142 16.74 -20.98 18.66
C ASN A 142 17.85 -21.99 18.31
N HIS A 143 18.10 -22.24 17.02
CA HIS A 143 19.21 -23.09 16.58
C HIS A 143 20.57 -22.48 16.97
N LEU A 144 20.78 -21.18 16.71
CA LEU A 144 21.96 -20.44 17.18
C LEU A 144 22.09 -20.49 18.71
N ARG A 145 20.98 -20.37 19.44
CA ARG A 145 20.98 -20.45 20.91
C ARG A 145 21.38 -21.84 21.44
N LEU A 146 21.01 -22.91 20.74
CA LEU A 146 21.38 -24.28 21.11
C LEU A 146 22.87 -24.56 20.83
N GLU A 147 23.45 -23.99 19.76
CA GLU A 147 24.90 -24.11 19.52
C GLU A 147 25.72 -23.40 20.61
N PHE A 148 25.31 -22.22 21.09
CA PHE A 148 25.99 -21.56 22.21
C PHE A 148 25.78 -22.26 23.56
N ASN A 149 24.58 -22.79 23.84
CA ASN A 149 24.31 -23.52 25.08
C ASN A 149 24.88 -24.95 25.10
N GLY A 150 25.33 -25.47 23.94
CA GLY A 150 26.07 -26.73 23.83
C GLY A 150 27.58 -26.57 24.02
N ILE A 151 28.10 -25.34 24.04
CA ILE A 151 29.50 -25.02 24.37
C ILE A 151 29.52 -24.57 25.84
N ASP A 152 29.15 -25.46 26.75
CA ASP A 152 29.56 -25.40 28.15
C ASP A 152 29.34 -26.79 28.77
N THR A 153 30.37 -27.31 29.44
CA THR A 153 30.46 -28.57 30.21
C THR A 153 30.98 -29.85 29.54
N ASN A 154 32.12 -29.82 28.81
CA ASN A 154 33.24 -30.72 29.20
C ASN A 154 34.58 -30.65 28.44
N ASP A 155 34.73 -30.00 27.28
CA ASP A 155 35.99 -30.11 26.53
C ASP A 155 36.78 -28.80 26.46
N THR A 156 37.62 -28.53 27.48
CA THR A 156 38.91 -27.80 27.29
C THR A 156 39.84 -27.91 28.51
N ILE A 157 40.39 -29.09 28.74
CA ILE A 157 41.84 -29.20 28.98
C ILE A 157 42.32 -29.92 27.73
N ILE A 158 42.94 -29.25 26.75
CA ILE A 158 44.40 -29.24 26.55
C ILE A 158 44.77 -28.08 25.60
N ASN A 159 45.63 -27.18 26.09
CA ASN A 159 46.65 -26.34 25.43
C ASN A 159 46.34 -25.59 24.11
N MET A 160 46.47 -24.24 24.15
CA MET A 160 47.38 -23.50 23.26
C MET A 160 47.67 -22.07 23.81
N PRO A 161 48.72 -21.39 23.33
CA PRO A 161 49.64 -20.63 24.17
C PRO A 161 49.25 -19.15 24.39
N ARG A 162 49.87 -18.62 25.44
CA ARG A 162 49.88 -17.24 25.91
C ARG A 162 50.42 -16.29 24.83
N THR A 163 49.59 -15.36 24.33
CA THR A 163 50.08 -14.14 23.67
C THR A 163 49.20 -12.92 24.01
N SER A 164 49.66 -12.21 25.02
CA SER A 164 49.58 -10.77 25.34
C SER A 164 48.55 -9.87 24.64
N LEU A 165 47.67 -9.29 25.46
CA LEU A 165 46.94 -8.03 25.23
C LEU A 165 47.92 -6.86 25.00
N VAL A 166 47.77 -6.15 23.88
CA VAL A 166 48.33 -4.79 23.69
C VAL A 166 47.22 -3.78 23.94
N TYR A 167 47.41 -2.97 24.97
CA TYR A 167 46.49 -1.93 25.45
C TYR A 167 46.77 -0.61 24.71
N TYR A 168 45.78 -0.04 24.01
CA TYR A 168 45.84 1.33 23.48
C TYR A 168 45.00 2.26 24.38
N PRO A 169 45.59 3.32 24.99
CA PRO A 169 44.83 4.28 25.79
C PRO A 169 44.01 5.26 24.92
N PRO A 170 42.88 5.79 25.43
CA PRO A 170 42.06 6.78 24.73
C PRO A 170 42.73 8.16 24.75
N THR A 171 42.69 8.86 23.61
CA THR A 171 43.17 10.24 23.44
C THR A 171 42.23 11.27 24.12
N PRO A 172 42.77 12.31 24.77
CA PRO A 172 41.94 13.33 25.43
C PRO A 172 41.33 14.32 24.43
N LYS A 173 40.04 14.62 24.62
CA LYS A 173 39.30 15.70 23.96
C LYS A 173 39.95 17.06 24.27
N LYS A 174 40.30 17.83 23.23
CA LYS A 174 40.60 19.26 23.36
C LYS A 174 39.30 20.07 23.29
N LYS A 175 39.16 21.01 24.24
CA LYS A 175 38.25 22.16 24.19
C LYS A 175 38.58 23.05 23.00
#